data_AF-A0AAF0JGF8-F1
#
_entry.id   AF-A0AAF0JGF8-F1
#
_cell.length_a   1.000
_cell.length_b   1.000
_cell.length_c   1.000
_cell.angle_alpha   90.00
_cell.angle_beta   90.00
_cell.angle_gamma   90.00
#
_symmetry.space_group_name_H-M   'P 1'
#
loop_
_entity.id
_entity.type
_entity.pdbx_description
1 polymer ?
#
loop_
_entity_poly.entity_id
_entity_poly.type
_entity_poly.pdbx_seq_one_letter_code
_entity_poly.pdbx_strand_id
1 'polypeptide(L)'
;MSPRDSHTTQQMVDTVKAMFPDIPEVSIRYDLLQSGSAEATCDRILQDGYLPIPPPHFPGAAELRRPPATPRATPSTAAQSSAPSTTQGSTPNLITRYKLDERVQKEDAGMAPASSVSPPTPAVDWNAQAKDREAALNERKAQLILQARKRMVQRKASAESHAT
;
A
#
# COMPACT_ATOMS: atom_id res chain seq x y z
N MET A 1 10.89 -27.20 -22.71
CA MET A 1 9.72 -26.37 -23.05
C MET A 1 9.40 -26.57 -24.51
N SER A 2 8.19 -27.01 -24.82
CA SER A 2 7.75 -27.24 -26.20
C SER A 2 7.31 -25.91 -26.81
N PRO A 3 7.65 -25.61 -28.08
CA PRO A 3 7.30 -24.33 -28.73
C PRO A 3 5.79 -24.09 -28.93
N ARG A 4 4.95 -25.10 -28.66
CA ARG A 4 3.48 -24.98 -28.72
C ARG A 4 2.90 -24.23 -27.52
N ASP A 5 3.51 -24.39 -26.35
CA ASP A 5 3.00 -23.81 -25.10
C ASP A 5 3.09 -22.27 -25.13
N SER A 6 4.18 -21.73 -25.68
CA SER A 6 4.38 -20.28 -25.80
C SER A 6 3.36 -19.59 -26.72
N HIS A 7 2.88 -20.29 -27.76
CA HIS A 7 1.86 -19.73 -28.65
C HIS A 7 0.49 -19.68 -27.97
N THR A 8 0.12 -20.75 -27.25
CA THR A 8 -1.09 -20.80 -26.42
C THR A 8 -1.08 -19.70 -25.37
N THR A 9 0.05 -19.48 -24.68
CA THR A 9 0.16 -18.39 -23.70
C THR A 9 -0.03 -17.02 -24.36
N GLN A 10 0.52 -16.79 -25.55
CA GLN A 10 0.35 -15.50 -26.23
C GLN A 10 -1.12 -15.22 -26.63
N GLN A 11 -1.87 -16.24 -27.06
CA GLN A 11 -3.31 -16.11 -27.35
C GLN A 11 -4.12 -15.78 -26.09
N MET A 12 -3.80 -16.43 -24.97
CA MET A 12 -4.44 -16.15 -23.67
C MET A 12 -4.15 -14.72 -23.20
N VAL A 13 -2.91 -14.26 -23.35
CA VAL A 13 -2.50 -12.89 -23.02
C VAL A 13 -3.27 -11.86 -23.84
N ASP A 14 -3.37 -12.06 -25.16
CA ASP A 14 -4.09 -11.16 -26.06
C ASP A 14 -5.57 -11.03 -25.68
N THR A 15 -6.21 -12.17 -25.39
CA THR A 15 -7.61 -12.23 -24.95
C THR A 15 -7.84 -11.40 -23.67
N VAL A 16 -7.00 -11.59 -22.65
CA VAL A 16 -7.09 -10.83 -21.39
C VAL A 16 -6.80 -9.34 -21.64
N LYS A 17 -5.83 -9.01 -22.49
CA LYS A 17 -5.48 -7.62 -22.82
C LYS A 17 -6.58 -6.88 -23.57
N ALA A 18 -7.34 -7.57 -24.43
CA ALA A 18 -8.50 -7.01 -25.13
C ALA A 18 -9.63 -6.63 -24.16
N MET A 19 -9.84 -7.40 -23.09
CA MET A 19 -10.82 -7.11 -22.04
C MET A 19 -10.32 -6.05 -21.05
N PHE A 20 -9.03 -6.06 -20.73
CA PHE A 20 -8.41 -5.21 -19.71
C PHE A 20 -7.21 -4.43 -20.28
N PRO A 21 -7.45 -3.36 -21.06
CA PRO A 21 -6.38 -2.59 -21.69
C PRO A 21 -5.51 -1.84 -20.68
N ASP A 22 -6.03 -1.53 -19.49
CA ASP A 22 -5.29 -0.87 -18.42
C ASP A 22 -4.25 -1.80 -17.75
N ILE A 23 -4.51 -3.11 -17.78
CA ILE A 23 -3.63 -4.09 -17.15
C ILE A 23 -2.40 -4.35 -18.04
N PRO A 24 -1.19 -4.30 -17.48
CA PRO A 24 0.04 -4.49 -18.23
C PRO A 24 0.25 -5.95 -18.65
N GLU A 25 0.68 -6.14 -19.90
CA GLU A 25 0.85 -7.47 -20.50
C GLU A 25 1.82 -8.37 -19.73
N VAL A 26 2.86 -7.78 -19.15
CA VAL A 26 3.87 -8.50 -18.36
C VAL A 26 3.25 -9.09 -17.09
N SER A 27 2.32 -8.39 -16.43
CA SER A 27 1.60 -8.93 -15.26
C SER A 27 0.64 -10.04 -15.67
N ILE A 28 -0.03 -9.90 -16.82
CA ILE A 28 -0.91 -10.95 -17.37
C ILE A 28 -0.11 -12.22 -17.64
N ARG A 29 1.04 -12.12 -18.33
CA ARG A 29 1.93 -13.27 -18.60
C ARG A 29 2.39 -13.96 -17.31
N TYR A 30 2.71 -13.18 -16.29
CA TYR A 30 3.15 -13.72 -15.01
C TYR A 30 2.01 -14.44 -14.27
N ASP A 31 0.83 -13.86 -14.22
CA ASP A 31 -0.33 -14.50 -13.59
C ASP A 31 -0.75 -15.76 -14.35
N LEU A 32 -0.74 -15.73 -15.69
CA LEU A 32 -0.98 -16.91 -16.53
C LEU A 32 0.02 -18.04 -16.32
N LEU A 33 1.28 -17.72 -15.98
CA LEU A 33 2.28 -18.74 -15.62
C LEU A 33 1.93 -19.43 -14.30
N GLN A 34 1.23 -18.73 -13.40
CA GLN A 34 0.84 -19.23 -12.08
C GLN A 34 -0.53 -19.92 -12.09
N SER A 35 -1.50 -19.36 -12.81
CA SER A 35 -2.89 -19.80 -12.89
C SER A 35 -3.11 -20.86 -13.98
N GLY A 36 -2.38 -20.77 -15.09
CA GLY A 36 -2.52 -21.64 -16.25
C GLY A 36 -3.82 -21.47 -17.04
N SER A 37 -4.71 -20.54 -16.65
CA SER A 37 -5.98 -20.27 -17.36
C SER A 37 -6.25 -18.76 -17.48
N ALA A 38 -6.70 -18.34 -18.66
CA ALA A 38 -7.13 -16.97 -18.91
C ALA A 38 -8.35 -16.60 -18.06
N GLU A 39 -9.27 -17.54 -17.85
CA GLU A 39 -10.48 -17.32 -17.07
C GLU A 39 -10.16 -17.03 -15.59
N ALA A 40 -9.23 -17.79 -15.02
CA ALA A 40 -8.76 -17.59 -13.65
C ALA A 40 -8.06 -16.22 -13.48
N THR A 41 -7.28 -15.81 -14.48
CA THR A 41 -6.65 -14.49 -14.50
C THR A 41 -7.69 -13.37 -14.63
N CYS A 42 -8.74 -13.55 -15.44
CA CYS A 42 -9.84 -12.58 -15.55
C CYS A 42 -10.60 -12.43 -14.23
N ASP A 43 -10.95 -13.56 -13.59
CA ASP A 43 -11.66 -13.55 -12.31
C ASP A 43 -10.86 -12.81 -11.24
N ARG A 44 -9.54 -13.02 -11.19
CA ARG A 44 -8.65 -12.30 -10.28
C ARG A 44 -8.61 -10.79 -10.55
N ILE A 45 -8.55 -10.39 -11.82
CA ILE A 45 -8.63 -8.97 -12.21
C ILE A 45 -9.97 -8.37 -11.77
N LEU A 46 -11.08 -9.09 -11.88
CA LEU A 46 -12.40 -8.62 -11.46
C LEU A 46 -12.54 -8.52 -9.94
N GLN A 47 -11.93 -9.43 -9.17
CA GLN A 47 -11.96 -9.42 -7.71
C GLN A 47 -11.07 -8.33 -7.12
N ASP A 48 -9.81 -8.27 -7.55
CA ASP A 48 -8.80 -7.40 -6.96
C ASP A 48 -8.70 -6.03 -7.66
N GLY A 49 -9.09 -5.95 -8.94
CA GLY A 49 -8.91 -4.78 -9.80
C GLY A 49 -7.47 -4.61 -10.33
N TYR A 50 -6.54 -5.47 -9.93
CA TYR A 50 -5.14 -5.44 -10.35
C TYR A 50 -4.52 -6.84 -10.29
N LEU A 51 -3.41 -7.02 -11.02
CA LEU A 51 -2.61 -8.25 -10.98
C LEU A 51 -1.37 -8.08 -10.09
N PRO A 52 -0.88 -9.18 -9.47
CA PRO A 52 0.35 -9.14 -8.69
C PRO A 52 1.52 -8.66 -9.56
N ILE A 53 2.36 -7.80 -8.96
CA ILE A 53 3.54 -7.27 -9.65
C ILE A 53 4.52 -8.42 -9.87
N PRO A 54 4.92 -8.71 -11.12
CA PRO A 54 5.85 -9.80 -11.41
C PRO A 54 7.20 -9.57 -10.72
N PRO A 55 7.90 -10.64 -10.29
CA PRO A 55 9.22 -10.58 -9.71
C PRO A 55 10.22 -9.85 -10.63
N PRO A 56 11.25 -9.18 -10.06
CA PRO A 56 12.18 -8.36 -10.83
C PRO A 56 13.06 -9.14 -11.81
N HIS A 57 13.10 -10.48 -11.70
CA HIS A 57 13.82 -11.36 -12.62
C HIS A 57 12.99 -11.79 -13.84
N PHE A 58 11.70 -11.42 -13.90
CA PHE A 58 10.84 -11.76 -15.03
C PHE A 58 11.09 -10.82 -16.22
N PRO A 59 11.24 -11.36 -17.45
CA PRO A 59 11.50 -10.54 -18.63
C PRO A 59 10.35 -9.54 -18.86
N GLY A 60 10.67 -8.24 -18.86
CA GLY A 60 9.70 -7.13 -19.01
C GLY A 60 9.21 -6.50 -17.70
N ALA A 61 9.50 -7.10 -16.54
CA ALA A 61 9.08 -6.52 -15.24
C ALA A 61 9.77 -5.18 -14.93
N ALA A 62 10.92 -4.91 -15.55
CA ALA A 62 11.62 -3.63 -15.42
C ALA A 62 10.84 -2.45 -16.04
N GLU A 63 10.03 -2.69 -17.07
CA GLU A 63 9.23 -1.64 -17.73
C GLU A 63 8.06 -1.19 -16.86
N LEU A 64 7.44 -2.12 -16.13
CA LEU A 64 6.38 -1.87 -15.16
C LEU A 64 6.78 -0.93 -14.02
N ARG A 65 8.09 -0.90 -13.69
CA ARG A 65 8.63 -0.09 -12.59
C ARG A 65 9.14 1.27 -13.06
N ARG A 66 9.23 1.50 -14.37
CA ARG A 66 9.65 2.79 -14.91
C ARG A 66 8.44 3.74 -14.85
N PRO A 67 8.49 4.85 -14.08
CA PRO A 67 7.47 5.89 -14.20
C PRO A 67 7.44 6.39 -15.65
N PRO A 68 6.28 6.79 -16.20
CA PRO A 68 6.20 7.26 -17.59
C PRO A 68 7.20 8.40 -17.78
N ALA A 69 8.29 8.09 -18.45
CA ALA A 69 9.36 9.04 -18.72
C ALA A 69 8.87 9.97 -19.82
N THR A 70 8.69 11.23 -19.49
CA THR A 70 8.68 12.31 -20.47
C THR A 70 9.94 12.20 -21.35
N PRO A 71 9.85 12.39 -22.68
CA PRO A 71 10.98 12.17 -23.55
C PRO A 71 11.98 13.31 -23.41
N ARG A 72 13.14 13.06 -22.81
CA ARG A 72 14.30 13.94 -23.01
C ARG A 72 15.62 13.16 -22.98
N ALA A 73 16.41 13.49 -23.98
CA ALA A 73 17.61 12.81 -24.43
C ALA A 73 18.84 12.93 -23.49
N THR A 74 19.79 12.03 -23.76
CA THR A 74 21.24 12.01 -23.46
C THR A 74 21.72 11.25 -22.21
N PRO A 75 22.88 10.53 -22.31
CA PRO A 75 23.37 9.65 -21.26
C PRO A 75 24.43 10.33 -20.39
N SER A 76 24.38 10.14 -19.07
CA SER A 76 25.59 10.15 -18.23
C SER A 76 25.34 9.62 -16.82
N THR A 77 26.24 8.71 -16.45
CA THR A 77 26.83 8.50 -15.13
C THR A 77 25.92 8.07 -13.96
N ALA A 78 26.31 6.92 -13.43
CA ALA A 78 25.85 6.32 -12.19
C ALA A 78 25.89 7.31 -11.01
N ALA A 79 24.79 7.40 -10.28
CA ALA A 79 24.76 7.94 -8.93
C ALA A 79 23.86 7.07 -8.06
N GLN A 80 24.48 6.47 -7.05
CA GLN A 80 23.84 5.75 -5.95
C GLN A 80 22.83 6.70 -5.28
N SER A 81 21.56 6.28 -5.18
CA SER A 81 20.53 7.07 -4.51
C SER A 81 20.38 6.58 -3.08
N SER A 82 21.09 7.25 -2.18
CA SER A 82 20.86 7.24 -0.74
C SER A 82 19.41 7.61 -0.43
N ALA A 83 18.81 6.93 0.55
CA ALA A 83 17.48 7.26 1.07
C ALA A 83 17.39 8.75 1.46
N PRO A 84 16.27 9.44 1.17
CA PRO A 84 16.09 10.80 1.66
C PRO A 84 15.89 10.75 3.17
N SER A 85 16.93 11.10 3.92
CA SER A 85 16.81 11.60 5.28
C SER A 85 16.00 12.89 5.22
N THR A 86 14.69 12.79 5.47
CA THR A 86 13.80 13.95 5.58
C THR A 86 14.35 14.90 6.62
N THR A 87 14.87 16.01 6.13
CA THR A 87 15.16 17.21 6.88
C THR A 87 13.95 17.57 7.72
N GLN A 88 14.19 17.76 9.02
CA GLN A 88 13.24 18.24 10.02
C GLN A 88 12.77 19.67 9.67
N GLY A 89 11.96 19.81 8.63
CA GLY A 89 11.07 20.95 8.50
C GLY A 89 9.97 20.77 9.54
N SER A 90 9.62 21.84 10.26
CA SER A 90 8.56 21.88 11.28
C SER A 90 7.18 21.60 10.64
N THR A 91 6.96 20.37 10.19
CA THR A 91 5.64 19.90 9.81
C THR A 91 4.78 19.93 11.08
N PRO A 92 3.58 20.54 11.05
CA PRO A 92 2.70 20.51 12.21
C PRO A 92 2.46 19.06 12.62
N ASN A 93 2.59 18.78 13.92
CA ASN A 93 2.41 17.45 14.49
C ASN A 93 1.07 16.84 14.05
N LEU A 94 1.02 15.51 13.92
CA LEU A 94 -0.23 14.83 13.52
C LEU A 94 -1.39 15.15 14.47
N ILE A 95 -1.10 15.38 15.76
CA ILE A 95 -2.07 15.81 16.76
C ILE A 95 -2.72 17.15 16.36
N THR A 96 -1.91 18.14 15.96
CA THR A 96 -2.42 19.46 15.59
C THR A 96 -3.12 19.44 14.22
N ARG A 97 -2.63 18.64 13.26
CA ARG A 97 -3.28 18.46 11.95
C ARG A 97 -4.69 17.89 12.06
N TYR A 98 -4.88 16.94 12.97
CA TYR A 98 -6.17 16.27 13.20
C TYR A 98 -6.97 16.89 14.36
N LYS A 99 -6.52 18.01 14.94
CA LYS A 99 -7.16 18.70 16.07
C LYS A 99 -7.46 17.74 17.23
N LEU A 100 -6.49 16.89 17.58
CA LEU A 100 -6.63 15.85 18.61
C LEU A 100 -6.17 16.31 20.01
N ASP A 101 -5.79 17.57 20.18
CA ASP A 101 -5.21 18.11 21.42
C ASP A 101 -6.11 17.89 22.65
N GLU A 102 -7.41 18.13 22.54
CA GLU A 102 -8.37 17.91 23.64
C GLU A 102 -8.52 16.42 23.99
N ARG A 103 -8.56 15.54 22.98
CA ARG A 103 -8.65 14.08 23.17
C ARG A 103 -7.38 13.56 23.85
N VAL A 104 -6.23 14.08 23.45
CA VAL A 104 -4.93 13.81 24.04
C VAL A 104 -4.89 14.21 25.51
N GLN A 105 -5.33 15.41 25.86
CA GLN A 105 -5.34 15.88 27.26
C GLN A 105 -6.23 14.98 28.13
N LYS A 106 -7.36 14.50 27.59
CA LYS A 106 -8.25 13.57 28.28
C LYS A 106 -7.64 12.18 28.49
N GLU A 107 -6.87 11.67 27.54
CA GLU A 107 -6.15 10.40 27.68
C GLU A 107 -5.01 10.49 28.71
N ASP A 108 -4.26 11.60 28.71
CA ASP A 108 -3.16 11.85 29.65
C ASP A 108 -3.67 12.01 31.09
N ALA A 109 -4.83 12.65 31.26
CA ALA A 109 -5.54 12.77 32.55
C ALA A 109 -6.18 11.46 33.04
N GLY A 110 -5.96 10.31 32.37
CA GLY A 110 -6.50 9.01 32.77
C GLY A 110 -8.03 8.90 32.68
N MET A 111 -8.68 9.82 31.97
CA MET A 111 -10.14 10.01 31.96
C MET A 111 -10.81 9.48 30.68
N ALA A 112 -10.08 8.67 29.90
CA ALA A 112 -10.59 8.01 28.70
C ALA A 112 -11.08 6.59 29.02
N PRO A 113 -12.22 6.15 28.45
CA PRO A 113 -12.67 4.78 28.59
C PRO A 113 -11.62 3.83 27.99
N ALA A 114 -11.28 2.79 28.75
CA ALA A 114 -10.38 1.74 28.34
C ALA A 114 -10.98 0.89 27.19
N SER A 115 -11.08 1.46 25.99
CA SER A 115 -11.42 0.70 24.80
C SER A 115 -10.16 -0.02 24.30
N SER A 116 -10.05 -1.26 24.76
CA SER A 116 -9.43 -2.41 24.10
C SER A 116 -8.01 -2.24 23.55
N VAL A 117 -7.05 -2.68 24.38
CA VAL A 117 -5.88 -3.44 23.93
C VAL A 117 -6.39 -4.72 23.26
N SER A 118 -6.61 -4.64 21.95
CA SER A 118 -6.71 -5.74 20.99
C SER A 118 -6.71 -5.09 19.62
N PRO A 119 -6.17 -5.71 18.56
CA PRO A 119 -6.43 -5.24 17.22
C PRO A 119 -7.80 -5.80 16.79
N PRO A 120 -8.93 -5.08 16.94
CA PRO A 120 -10.00 -5.33 16.00
C PRO A 120 -9.41 -4.88 14.67
N THR A 121 -9.20 -5.78 13.71
CA THR A 121 -9.38 -5.38 12.33
C THR A 121 -10.83 -4.90 12.27
N PRO A 122 -11.14 -3.58 12.29
CA PRO A 122 -12.52 -3.19 12.13
C PRO A 122 -12.91 -3.76 10.77
N ALA A 123 -13.94 -4.61 10.74
CA ALA A 123 -14.58 -4.97 9.49
C ALA A 123 -14.79 -3.64 8.75
N VAL A 124 -14.21 -3.52 7.56
CA VAL A 124 -14.22 -2.25 6.84
C VAL A 124 -15.62 -2.11 6.26
N ASP A 125 -16.54 -1.64 7.10
CA ASP A 125 -17.91 -1.30 6.73
C ASP A 125 -17.84 -0.03 5.88
N TRP A 126 -17.57 -0.22 4.60
CA TRP A 126 -17.53 0.83 3.61
C TRP A 126 -18.95 1.38 3.43
N ASN A 127 -19.26 2.45 4.15
CA ASN A 127 -20.57 3.11 4.04
C ASN A 127 -20.78 3.64 2.59
N ALA A 128 -22.01 3.53 2.08
CA ALA A 128 -22.36 3.88 0.71
C ALA A 128 -22.39 5.41 0.47
N GLN A 129 -22.56 6.19 1.54
CA GLN A 129 -22.54 7.65 1.51
C GLN A 129 -21.10 8.18 1.63
N ALA A 130 -20.70 9.07 0.72
CA ALA A 130 -19.34 9.62 0.68
C ALA A 130 -18.97 10.38 1.97
N LYS A 131 -19.92 11.12 2.54
CA LYS A 131 -19.73 11.90 3.77
C LYS A 131 -19.48 11.00 4.99
N ASP A 132 -20.25 9.94 5.14
CA ASP A 132 -20.05 8.96 6.22
C ASP A 132 -18.73 8.22 6.07
N ARG A 133 -18.31 7.90 4.83
CA ARG A 133 -17.03 7.27 4.56
C ARG A 133 -15.86 8.16 4.95
N GLU A 134 -15.91 9.45 4.62
CA GLU A 134 -14.89 10.42 5.02
C GLU A 134 -14.81 10.54 6.55
N ALA A 135 -15.96 10.64 7.23
CA ALA A 135 -16.03 10.70 8.69
C ALA A 135 -15.42 9.44 9.34
N ALA A 136 -15.76 8.25 8.85
CA ALA A 136 -15.22 6.98 9.34
C ALA A 136 -13.70 6.88 9.14
N LEU A 137 -13.18 7.31 7.99
CA LEU A 137 -11.75 7.34 7.72
C LEU A 137 -11.01 8.31 8.64
N ASN A 138 -11.58 9.49 8.89
CA ASN A 138 -10.98 10.48 9.78
C ASN A 138 -10.96 9.99 11.23
N GLU A 139 -12.02 9.34 11.71
CA GLU A 139 -12.06 8.75 13.04
C GLU A 139 -11.04 7.61 13.19
N ARG A 140 -10.93 6.72 12.19
CA ARG A 140 -9.92 5.64 12.19
C ARG A 140 -8.48 6.19 12.24
N LYS A 141 -8.20 7.27 11.49
CA LYS A 141 -6.90 7.95 11.52
C LYS A 141 -6.63 8.55 12.90
N ALA A 142 -7.62 9.20 13.50
CA ALA A 142 -7.50 9.76 14.85
C ALA A 142 -7.17 8.68 15.89
N GLN A 143 -7.90 7.56 15.87
CA GLN A 143 -7.64 6.42 16.76
C GLN A 143 -6.22 5.85 16.60
N LEU A 144 -5.76 5.70 15.36
CA LEU A 144 -4.42 5.17 15.09
C LEU A 144 -3.33 6.11 15.62
N ILE A 145 -3.51 7.43 15.49
CA ILE A 145 -2.56 8.43 16.04
C ILE A 145 -2.48 8.32 17.57
N LEU A 146 -3.61 8.18 18.25
CA LEU A 146 -3.67 8.03 19.71
C LEU A 146 -3.01 6.73 20.17
N GLN A 147 -3.34 5.61 19.53
CA GLN A 147 -2.70 4.32 19.82
C GLN A 147 -1.18 4.34 19.59
N ALA A 148 -0.73 4.95 18.50
CA ALA A 148 0.69 5.09 18.20
C ALA A 148 1.41 5.93 19.27
N ARG A 149 0.80 7.03 19.73
CA ARG A 149 1.32 7.83 20.85
C ARG A 149 1.44 7.00 22.12
N LYS A 150 0.37 6.29 22.52
CA LYS A 150 0.37 5.42 23.70
C LYS A 150 1.50 4.38 23.64
N ARG A 151 1.66 3.73 22.49
CA ARG A 151 2.74 2.74 22.26
C ARG A 151 4.13 3.38 22.31
N MET A 152 4.29 4.61 21.81
CA MET A 152 5.56 5.34 21.88
C MET A 152 5.94 5.65 23.33
N VAL A 153 4.99 6.16 24.13
CA VAL A 153 5.22 6.48 25.56
C VAL A 153 5.61 5.22 26.33
N GLN A 154 4.87 4.12 26.13
CA GLN A 154 5.19 2.83 26.77
C GLN A 154 6.59 2.33 26.39
N ARG A 155 6.96 2.39 25.11
CA ARG A 155 8.29 1.98 24.62
C ARG A 155 9.40 2.84 25.23
N LYS A 156 9.20 4.15 25.36
CA LYS A 156 10.17 5.05 26.01
C LYS A 156 10.37 4.69 27.47
N ALA A 157 9.29 4.47 28.22
CA ALA A 157 9.36 4.07 29.62
C ALA A 157 10.09 2.72 29.81
N SER A 158 9.79 1.72 28.97
CA SER A 158 10.47 0.42 29.04
C SER A 158 11.95 0.47 28.62
N ALA A 159 12.31 1.34 27.68
CA ALA A 159 13.71 1.53 27.28
C ALA A 159 14.53 2.21 28.39
N GLU A 160 13.93 3.15 29.12
CA GLU A 160 14.57 3.83 30.25
C GLU A 160 14.81 2.86 31.42
N SER A 161 13.87 1.95 31.71
CA SER A 161 14.05 0.93 32.75
C SER A 161 15.05 -0.19 32.43
N HIS A 162 15.35 -0.43 31.15
CA HIS A 162 16.33 -1.44 30.72
C HIS A 162 17.76 -0.85 30.62
N ALA A 163 17.89 0.47 30.69
CA ALA A 163 19.19 1.17 30.61
C ALA A 163 19.84 1.38 31.99
N THR A 164 19.22 0.90 33.07
CA THR A 164 19.74 0.88 34.45
C THR A 164 20.00 -0.54 34.91
#